data_AF-A0A2M7QUJ4-F1
#
_entry.id   AF-A0A2M7QUJ4-F1
#
_cell.length_a   1.000
_cell.length_b   1.000
_cell.length_c   1.000
_cell.angle_alpha   90.00
_cell.angle_beta   90.00
_cell.angle_gamma   90.00
#
_symmetry.space_group_name_H-M   'P 1'
#
loop_
_entity.id
_entity.type
_entity.pdbx_description
1 polymer ?
#
loop_
_entity_poly.entity_id
_entity_poly.type
_entity_poly.pdbx_seq_one_letter_code
_entity_poly.pdbx_strand_id
1 'polypeptide(L)' 'LQFGDLDDYRWLKTIYSEDEIKTVFVDQPRKTYLAKSFHFVKDYLLQINTTINPDDYVTTSF' A
#
# COMPACT_ATOMS: atom_id res chain seq x y z
N LEU A 1 8.43 8.78 7.99
CA LEU A 1 7.37 8.33 7.05
C LEU A 1 7.79 8.84 5.69
N GLN A 2 8.28 7.96 4.82
CA GLN A 2 9.10 8.39 3.68
C GLN A 2 8.30 8.95 2.48
N PHE A 3 6.96 8.82 2.46
CA PHE A 3 6.16 9.19 1.27
C PHE A 3 4.75 9.78 1.55
N GLY A 4 4.46 10.24 2.76
CA GLY A 4 3.19 10.88 3.10
C GLY A 4 2.76 10.67 4.56
N ASP A 5 1.78 11.44 5.01
CA ASP A 5 1.17 11.32 6.34
C ASP A 5 -0.23 10.68 6.29
N LEU A 6 -0.85 10.49 7.46
CA LEU A 6 -2.21 9.94 7.53
C LEU A 6 -3.26 10.89 6.94
N ASP A 7 -2.94 12.18 6.83
CA ASP A 7 -3.84 13.18 6.26
C ASP A 7 -3.85 13.08 4.73
N ASP A 8 -2.73 12.75 4.09
CA ASP A 8 -2.67 12.38 2.67
C ASP A 8 -3.53 11.16 2.37
N TYR A 9 -3.52 10.14 3.23
CA TYR A 9 -4.39 8.97 3.08
C TYR A 9 -5.87 9.33 3.27
N ARG A 10 -6.19 10.18 4.25
CA ARG A 10 -7.56 10.67 4.45
C ARG A 10 -8.05 11.45 3.23
N TRP A 11 -7.23 12.32 2.66
CA TRP A 11 -7.53 13.04 1.43
C TRP A 11 -7.73 12.07 0.25
N LEU A 12 -6.89 11.04 0.12
CA LEU A 12 -7.06 10.02 -0.91
C LEU A 12 -8.44 9.35 -0.83
N LYS A 13 -8.91 9.02 0.39
CA LYS A 13 -10.22 8.42 0.63
C LYS A 13 -11.41 9.36 0.38
N THR A 14 -11.21 10.68 0.23
CA THR A 14 -12.30 11.59 -0.15
C THR A 14 -12.51 11.66 -1.67
N ILE A 15 -11.51 11.24 -2.45
CA ILE A 15 -11.53 11.30 -3.92
C ILE A 15 -11.81 9.92 -4.51
N TYR A 16 -11.16 8.88 -3.98
CA TYR A 16 -11.27 7.51 -4.48
C TYR A 16 -11.98 6.62 -3.47
N SER A 17 -12.78 5.69 -3.99
CA SER A 17 -13.36 4.64 -3.16
C SER A 17 -12.28 3.70 -2.62
N GLU A 18 -12.58 3.02 -1.52
CA GLU A 18 -11.65 2.07 -0.93
C GLU A 18 -11.31 0.91 -1.88
N ASP A 19 -12.28 0.46 -2.68
CA ASP A 19 -12.09 -0.60 -3.66
C ASP A 19 -11.17 -0.17 -4.80
N GLU A 20 -11.27 1.07 -5.29
CA GLU A 20 -10.34 1.61 -6.29
C GLU A 20 -8.91 1.66 -5.76
N ILE A 21 -8.73 2.13 -4.51
CA ILE A 21 -7.41 2.19 -3.88
C ILE A 21 -6.82 0.78 -3.74
N LYS A 22 -7.62 -0.21 -3.30
CA LYS A 22 -7.18 -1.61 -3.20
C LYS A 22 -6.85 -2.19 -4.58
N THR A 23 -7.68 -1.90 -5.58
CA THR A 23 -7.47 -2.37 -6.96
C THR A 23 -6.16 -1.86 -7.50
N VAL A 24 -5.88 -0.55 -7.39
CA VAL A 24 -4.61 0.03 -7.83
C VAL A 24 -3.43 -0.58 -7.08
N PHE A 25 -3.54 -0.78 -5.76
CA PHE A 25 -2.49 -1.40 -4.97
C PHE A 25 -2.18 -2.84 -5.43
N VAL A 26 -3.19 -3.62 -5.83
CA VAL A 26 -3.01 -5.00 -6.29
C VAL A 26 -2.57 -5.08 -7.75
N ASP A 27 -3.21 -4.30 -8.63
CA ASP A 27 -3.00 -4.38 -10.08
C ASP A 27 -1.73 -3.65 -10.54
N GLN A 28 -1.27 -2.66 -9.77
CA GLN A 28 -0.08 -1.87 -10.10
C GLN A 28 0.96 -1.91 -8.97
N PRO A 29 1.56 -3.08 -8.71
CA PRO A 29 2.59 -3.21 -7.68
C PRO A 29 3.79 -2.32 -8.00
N ARG A 30 4.30 -1.62 -6.99
CA ARG A 30 5.51 -0.81 -7.08
C ARG A 30 6.53 -1.26 -6.04
N LYS A 31 7.72 -1.63 -6.50
CA LYS A 31 8.88 -1.94 -5.66
C LYS A 31 9.45 -0.67 -5.04
N THR A 32 8.76 -0.14 -4.04
CA THR A 32 9.16 1.06 -3.31
C THR A 32 9.00 0.91 -1.80
N TYR A 33 8.42 -0.20 -1.33
CA TYR A 33 8.16 -0.42 0.07
C TYR A 33 9.35 -1.06 0.78
N LEU A 34 9.60 -0.65 2.02
CA LEU A 34 10.29 -1.51 2.98
C LEU A 34 9.32 -2.61 3.44
N ALA A 35 9.83 -3.80 3.77
CA ALA A 35 9.01 -4.94 4.19
C ALA A 35 8.00 -4.57 5.30
N LYS A 36 8.45 -3.84 6.32
CA LYS A 36 7.58 -3.38 7.42
C LYS A 36 6.45 -2.46 6.95
N SER A 37 6.76 -1.55 6.03
CA SER A 37 5.79 -0.60 5.48
C SER A 37 4.78 -1.29 4.56
N PHE A 38 5.22 -2.28 3.79
CA PHE A 38 4.34 -3.11 2.97
C PHE A 38 3.30 -3.83 3.84
N HIS A 39 3.74 -4.53 4.89
CA HIS A 39 2.82 -5.22 5.81
C HIS A 39 1.87 -4.25 6.52
N PHE A 40 2.36 -3.09 6.94
CA PHE A 40 1.50 -2.07 7.54
C PHE A 40 0.40 -1.62 6.58
N VAL A 41 0.75 -1.28 5.33
CA VAL A 41 -0.23 -0.81 4.34
C VAL A 41 -1.21 -1.92 3.96
N LYS A 42 -0.72 -3.13 3.69
CA LYS A 42 -1.55 -4.27 3.31
C LYS A 42 -2.52 -4.67 4.43
N ASP A 43 -1.99 -4.91 5.63
CA ASP A 43 -2.73 -5.59 6.69
C ASP A 43 -3.54 -4.60 7.55
N TYR A 44 -3.03 -3.37 7.75
CA TYR A 44 -3.69 -2.39 8.62
C TYR A 44 -4.40 -1.27 7.85
N LEU A 45 -3.79 -0.73 6.79
CA LEU A 45 -4.34 0.43 6.09
C LEU A 45 -5.43 0.05 5.09
N LEU A 46 -5.18 -0.99 4.29
CA LEU A 46 -6.05 -1.45 3.20
C LEU A 46 -6.80 -2.74 3.51
N GLN A 47 -6.38 -3.47 4.57
CA GLN A 47 -6.98 -4.73 5.01
C GLN A 47 -7.17 -5.73 3.84
N ILE A 48 -6.14 -5.88 3.01
CA ILE A 48 -6.17 -6.76 1.84
C ILE A 48 -5.93 -8.19 2.30
N ASN A 49 -6.99 -9.00 2.28
CA ASN A 49 -6.94 -10.41 2.68
C ASN A 49 -6.45 -11.35 1.55
N THR A 50 -6.21 -10.83 0.36
CA THR A 50 -5.69 -11.61 -0.77
C THR A 50 -4.20 -11.89 -0.62
N THR A 51 -3.78 -13.06 -1.09
CA THR A 51 -2.38 -13.43 -1.23
C THR A 51 -1.74 -12.60 -2.34
N ILE A 52 -0.94 -11.60 -1.96
CA ILE A 52 -0.09 -10.81 -2.86
C ILE A 52 1.38 -11.14 -2.60
N ASN A 53 2.17 -11.22 -3.66
CA ASN A 53 3.58 -11.56 -3.59
C ASN A 53 4.41 -10.37 -3.08
N PRO A 54 5.03 -10.42 -1.89
CA PRO A 54 5.78 -9.31 -1.33
C PRO A 54 6.96 -8.85 -2.20
N ASP A 55 7.54 -9.75 -3.02
CA ASP A 55 8.67 -9.45 -3.89
C ASP A 55 8.34 -8.41 -4.98
N ASP A 56 7.04 -8.20 -5.27
CA ASP A 56 6.56 -7.21 -6.23
C ASP A 56 6.46 -5.79 -5.62
N TYR A 57 6.55 -5.69 -4.29
CA TYR A 57 6.37 -4.45 -3.53
C TYR A 57 7.61 -4.04 -2.74
N VAL A 58 8.36 -5.02 -2.23
CA VAL A 58 9.45 -4.79 -1.29
C VAL A 58 10.76 -4.56 -2.03
N THR A 59 11.43 -3.47 -1.72
CA THR A 59 12.82 -3.23 -2.14
C THR A 59 13.76 -3.85 -1.11
N THR A 60 14.67 -4.71 -1.56
CA THR A 60 15.85 -5.11 -0.78
C THR A 60 16.84 -3.94 -0.73
N SER A 61 16.55 -2.93 0.08
CA SER A 61 17.59 -1.97 0.47
C SER A 61 18.47 -2.65 1.52
N PHE A 62 19.68 -3.02 1.10
CA PHE A 62 20.80 -3.39 1.97
C PHE A 62 21.30 -2.17 2.75
#